data_AF-A0A0F8ZKU5-F1
#
_entry.id   AF-A0A0F8ZKU5-F1
#
_cell.length_a   1.000
_cell.length_b   1.000
_cell.length_c   1.000
_cell.angle_alpha   90.00
_cell.angle_beta   90.00
_cell.angle_gamma   90.00
#
_symmetry.space_group_name_H-M   'P 1'
#
loop_
_entity.id
_entity.type
_entity.pdbx_description
1 polymer ?
#
loop_
_entity_poly.entity_id
_entity_poly.type
_entity_poly.pdbx_seq_one_letter_code
_entity_poly.pdbx_strand_id
1 'polypeptide(L)'
;MSNPEKYYNPDRGLDLRRRKDPSQTNRWSVSEMWDIHHEIARMLLLGWKNVDIAKKLDISREMVSGVRNSPVVRERLALMHKARDADAIDVAKEIKDFAPVALNLLKDIVKGEGDAEGASIGLRGKHAKDLVEKAGHVAVQKSLGLVGHLTSEDIEKIKERAFGQAEKPLPEMAPEI
;
A
#
# COMPACT_ATOMS: atom_id res chain seq x y z
N MET A 1 11.90 -39.51 -42.75
CA MET A 1 10.97 -38.37 -42.81
C MET A 1 9.66 -38.79 -42.14
N SER A 2 9.30 -38.19 -41.00
CA SER A 2 8.06 -38.52 -40.28
C SER A 2 6.89 -37.88 -41.01
N ASN A 3 5.93 -38.68 -41.47
CA ASN A 3 4.78 -38.19 -42.23
C ASN A 3 3.79 -37.46 -41.28
N PRO A 4 3.65 -36.12 -41.37
CA PRO A 4 2.82 -35.34 -40.44
C PRO A 4 1.32 -35.64 -40.59
N GLU A 5 0.90 -36.24 -41.70
CA GLU A 5 -0.51 -36.56 -41.97
C GLU A 5 -1.02 -37.76 -41.14
N LYS A 6 -0.13 -38.58 -40.56
CA LYS A 6 -0.54 -39.79 -39.83
C LYS A 6 -1.24 -39.49 -38.49
N TYR A 7 -1.18 -38.26 -37.99
CA TYR A 7 -1.69 -37.88 -36.66
C TYR A 7 -2.72 -36.75 -36.68
N TYR A 8 -2.98 -36.13 -37.84
CA TYR A 8 -3.96 -35.07 -37.97
C TYR A 8 -5.23 -35.64 -38.60
N ASN A 9 -6.22 -35.97 -37.76
CA ASN A 9 -7.57 -36.32 -38.23
C ASN A 9 -8.40 -35.04 -38.32
N PRO A 10 -8.73 -34.53 -39.52
CA PRO A 10 -9.52 -33.32 -39.69
C PRO A 10 -10.97 -33.46 -39.19
N ASP A 11 -11.47 -34.69 -39.00
CA ASP A 11 -12.79 -35.00 -38.43
C ASP A 11 -12.76 -35.27 -36.91
N ARG A 12 -11.65 -35.00 -36.21
CA ARG A 12 -11.69 -34.88 -34.75
C ARG A 12 -12.53 -33.64 -34.42
N GLY A 13 -13.77 -33.84 -34.00
CA GLY A 13 -14.63 -32.78 -33.47
C GLY A 13 -13.95 -31.95 -32.36
N LEU A 14 -14.59 -30.85 -31.94
CA LEU A 14 -14.06 -29.89 -30.96
C LEU A 14 -13.29 -30.58 -29.82
N ASP A 15 -11.97 -30.32 -29.76
CA ASP A 15 -11.11 -30.83 -28.69
C ASP A 15 -11.59 -30.32 -27.33
N LEU A 16 -12.27 -31.19 -26.58
CA LEU A 16 -12.86 -30.88 -25.27
C LEU A 16 -11.81 -30.52 -24.20
N ARG A 17 -10.52 -30.78 -24.46
CA ARG A 17 -9.42 -30.33 -23.59
C ARG A 17 -9.07 -28.87 -23.82
N ARG A 18 -9.42 -28.33 -24.98
CA ARG A 18 -9.27 -26.91 -25.30
C ARG A 18 -10.42 -26.18 -24.59
N ARG A 19 -10.07 -25.31 -23.63
CA ARG A 19 -11.06 -24.47 -22.94
C ARG A 19 -11.89 -23.76 -24.00
N LYS A 20 -13.22 -23.78 -23.83
CA LYS A 20 -14.18 -23.06 -24.68
C LYS A 20 -13.66 -21.63 -24.87
N ASP A 21 -13.73 -21.13 -26.10
CA ASP A 21 -13.29 -19.76 -26.43
C ASP A 21 -13.92 -18.79 -25.41
N PRO A 22 -13.12 -17.94 -24.72
CA PRO A 22 -13.65 -17.03 -23.71
C PRO A 22 -14.74 -16.08 -24.26
N SER A 23 -14.78 -15.85 -25.58
CA SER A 23 -15.84 -15.10 -26.27
C SER A 23 -17.19 -15.84 -26.30
N GLN A 24 -17.19 -17.16 -26.15
CA GLN A 24 -18.37 -18.05 -26.20
C GLN A 24 -18.95 -18.36 -24.80
N THR A 25 -18.47 -17.66 -23.76
CA THR A 25 -19.01 -17.76 -22.40
C THR A 25 -19.88 -16.54 -22.11
N ASN A 26 -21.20 -16.75 -21.96
CA ASN A 26 -22.11 -15.73 -21.43
C ASN A 26 -21.72 -15.46 -19.98
N ARG A 27 -20.83 -14.49 -19.78
CA ARG A 27 -20.46 -14.02 -18.45
C ARG A 27 -21.54 -13.06 -17.99
N TRP A 28 -22.16 -13.39 -16.87
CA TRP A 28 -23.06 -12.47 -16.20
C TRP A 28 -22.30 -11.18 -15.85
N SER A 29 -22.88 -10.04 -16.23
CA SER A 29 -22.33 -8.72 -15.92
C SER A 29 -23.43 -7.83 -15.35
N VAL A 30 -23.07 -7.07 -14.32
CA VAL A 30 -23.94 -6.06 -13.72
C VAL A 30 -24.18 -4.93 -14.73
N SER A 31 -25.44 -4.66 -15.07
CA SER A 31 -25.82 -3.54 -15.94
C SER A 31 -26.02 -2.24 -15.17
N GLU A 32 -26.38 -2.32 -13.88
CA GLU A 32 -26.66 -1.17 -13.02
C GLU A 32 -26.15 -1.40 -11.59
N MET A 33 -25.64 -0.36 -10.94
CA MET A 33 -25.17 -0.47 -9.56
C MET A 33 -26.35 -0.32 -8.59
N TRP A 34 -26.52 -1.32 -7.74
CA TRP A 34 -27.44 -1.27 -6.60
C TRP A 34 -26.66 -0.96 -5.33
N ASP A 35 -27.34 -0.73 -4.20
CA ASP A 35 -26.71 -0.37 -2.92
C ASP A 35 -25.58 -1.32 -2.52
N ILE A 36 -25.79 -2.63 -2.67
CA ILE A 36 -24.78 -3.66 -2.38
C ILE A 36 -23.56 -3.50 -3.32
N HIS A 37 -23.76 -3.17 -4.59
CA HIS A 37 -22.66 -2.95 -5.53
C HIS A 37 -21.86 -1.69 -5.18
N HIS A 38 -22.52 -0.63 -4.71
CA HIS A 38 -21.87 0.58 -4.21
C HIS A 38 -21.02 0.28 -2.97
N GLU A 39 -21.55 -0.48 -2.03
CA GLU A 39 -20.83 -0.85 -0.81
C GLU A 39 -19.62 -1.75 -1.11
N ILE A 40 -19.77 -2.72 -2.02
CA ILE A 40 -18.65 -3.52 -2.52
C ILE A 40 -17.59 -2.63 -3.17
N ALA A 41 -17.98 -1.71 -4.04
CA ALA A 41 -17.04 -0.80 -4.72
C ALA A 41 -16.28 0.09 -3.71
N ARG A 42 -16.96 0.59 -2.68
CA ARG A 42 -16.35 1.35 -1.60
C ARG A 42 -15.30 0.52 -0.84
N MET A 43 -15.63 -0.71 -0.45
CA MET A 43 -14.68 -1.57 0.26
C MET A 43 -13.47 -1.96 -0.62
N LEU A 44 -13.71 -2.17 -1.92
CA LEU A 44 -12.62 -2.41 -2.89
C LEU A 44 -11.69 -1.20 -3.02
N LEU A 45 -12.22 0.03 -3.04
CA LEU A 45 -11.44 1.26 -3.08
C LEU A 45 -10.53 1.39 -1.84
N LEU A 46 -11.01 0.94 -0.68
CA LEU A 46 -10.27 0.89 0.58
C LEU A 46 -9.23 -0.25 0.65
N GLY A 47 -9.17 -1.12 -0.36
CA GLY A 47 -8.19 -2.21 -0.45
C GLY A 47 -8.58 -3.50 0.28
N TRP A 48 -9.86 -3.69 0.60
CA TRP A 48 -10.32 -4.92 1.24
C TRP A 48 -10.23 -6.12 0.29
N LYS A 49 -9.93 -7.31 0.83
CA LYS A 49 -9.91 -8.55 0.03
C LYS A 49 -11.35 -9.01 -0.22
N ASN A 50 -11.60 -9.59 -1.39
CA ASN A 50 -12.93 -10.10 -1.75
C ASN A 50 -13.53 -11.07 -0.71
N VAL A 51 -12.69 -11.86 -0.04
CA VAL A 51 -13.13 -12.81 1.00
C VAL A 51 -13.66 -12.08 2.24
N ASP A 52 -13.02 -10.97 2.60
CA ASP A 52 -13.39 -10.20 3.78
C ASP A 52 -14.67 -9.40 3.52
N ILE A 53 -14.81 -8.85 2.30
CA ILE A 53 -16.04 -8.17 1.83
C ILE A 53 -17.22 -9.16 1.85
N ALA A 54 -17.03 -10.36 1.30
CA ALA A 54 -18.05 -11.40 1.26
C ALA A 54 -18.55 -11.77 2.67
N LYS A 55 -17.63 -11.98 3.61
CA LYS A 55 -17.95 -12.24 5.02
C LYS A 55 -18.67 -11.07 5.69
N LYS A 56 -18.26 -9.83 5.37
CA LYS A 56 -18.80 -8.62 6.00
C LYS A 56 -20.24 -8.31 5.56
N LEU A 57 -20.55 -8.58 4.29
CA LEU A 57 -21.85 -8.30 3.69
C LEU A 57 -22.77 -9.53 3.62
N ASP A 58 -22.32 -10.67 4.15
CA ASP A 58 -23.03 -11.96 4.09
C ASP A 58 -23.45 -12.38 2.67
N ILE A 59 -22.52 -12.24 1.72
CA ILE A 59 -22.71 -12.58 0.30
C ILE A 59 -21.65 -13.56 -0.20
N SER A 60 -21.92 -14.18 -1.35
CA SER A 60 -20.96 -15.07 -2.00
C SER A 60 -19.72 -14.32 -2.50
N ARG A 61 -18.56 -14.98 -2.43
CA ARG A 61 -17.29 -14.47 -2.99
C ARG A 61 -17.37 -14.29 -4.50
N GLU A 62 -18.10 -15.17 -5.18
CA GLU A 62 -18.35 -15.13 -6.62
C GLU A 62 -19.12 -13.87 -6.99
N MET A 63 -20.10 -13.46 -6.18
CA MET A 63 -20.84 -12.21 -6.37
C MET A 63 -19.90 -11.00 -6.32
N VAL A 64 -19.06 -10.90 -5.29
CA VAL A 64 -18.07 -9.81 -5.16
C VAL A 64 -17.12 -9.80 -6.36
N SER A 65 -16.68 -10.97 -6.81
CA SER A 65 -15.84 -11.11 -8.00
C SER A 65 -16.56 -10.65 -9.28
N GLY A 66 -17.83 -11.01 -9.45
CA GLY A 66 -18.66 -10.59 -10.59
C GLY A 66 -18.87 -9.08 -10.61
N VAL A 67 -19.21 -8.49 -9.47
CA VAL A 67 -19.38 -7.04 -9.29
C VAL A 67 -18.08 -6.30 -9.62
N ARG A 68 -16.95 -6.71 -9.04
CA ARG A 68 -15.63 -6.11 -9.30
C ARG A 68 -15.24 -6.12 -10.78
N ASN A 69 -15.56 -7.19 -11.50
CA ASN A 69 -15.19 -7.36 -12.90
C ASN A 69 -16.20 -6.77 -13.88
N SER A 70 -17.34 -6.29 -13.40
CA SER A 70 -18.36 -5.67 -14.24
C SER A 70 -17.88 -4.34 -14.84
N PRO A 71 -18.24 -4.01 -16.10
CA PRO A 71 -17.80 -2.76 -16.73
C PRO A 71 -18.21 -1.51 -15.94
N VAL A 72 -19.46 -1.44 -15.48
CA VAL A 72 -20.02 -0.29 -14.77
C VAL A 72 -19.27 0.00 -13.46
N VAL A 73 -18.98 -1.05 -12.68
CA VAL A 73 -18.26 -0.90 -11.41
C VAL A 73 -16.79 -0.54 -11.65
N ARG A 74 -16.16 -1.09 -12.70
CA ARG A 74 -14.77 -0.76 -13.06
C ARG A 74 -14.64 0.71 -13.46
N GLU A 75 -15.57 1.23 -14.24
CA GLU A 75 -15.60 2.64 -14.61
C GLU A 75 -15.78 3.53 -13.38
N ARG A 76 -16.74 3.18 -12.51
CA ARG A 76 -16.96 3.91 -11.27
C ARG A 76 -15.75 3.89 -10.33
N LEU A 77 -15.08 2.74 -10.19
CA LEU A 77 -13.83 2.63 -9.42
C LEU A 77 -12.73 3.50 -10.03
N ALA A 78 -12.59 3.51 -11.36
CA ALA A 78 -11.61 4.35 -12.04
C ALA A 78 -11.86 5.85 -11.77
N LEU A 79 -13.12 6.29 -11.76
CA LEU A 79 -13.49 7.66 -11.38
C LEU A 79 -13.12 7.97 -9.93
N MET A 80 -13.41 7.06 -9.00
CA MET A 80 -13.07 7.24 -7.59
C MET A 80 -11.55 7.26 -7.35
N HIS A 81 -10.79 6.42 -8.06
CA HIS A 81 -9.33 6.46 -8.02
C HIS A 81 -8.79 7.79 -8.53
N LYS A 82 -9.30 8.30 -9.66
CA LYS A 82 -8.91 9.61 -10.18
C LYS A 82 -9.17 10.74 -9.20
N ALA A 83 -10.33 10.75 -8.53
CA ALA A 83 -10.65 11.76 -7.53
C ALA A 83 -9.67 11.69 -6.34
N ARG A 84 -9.42 10.50 -5.80
CA ARG A 84 -8.47 10.31 -4.71
C ARG A 84 -7.04 10.72 -5.09
N ASP A 85 -6.63 10.39 -6.31
CA ASP A 85 -5.29 10.73 -6.79
C ASP A 85 -5.17 12.24 -7.03
N ALA A 86 -6.25 12.92 -7.43
CA ALA A 86 -6.30 14.39 -7.51
C ALA A 86 -6.18 15.04 -6.11
N ASP A 87 -6.94 14.55 -5.12
CA ASP A 87 -6.83 15.05 -3.74
C ASP A 87 -5.41 14.87 -3.18
N ALA A 88 -4.76 13.73 -3.49
CA ALA A 88 -3.38 13.48 -3.08
C ALA A 88 -2.38 14.44 -3.73
N ILE A 89 -2.63 14.85 -4.98
CA ILE A 89 -1.82 15.87 -5.67
C ILE A 89 -1.94 17.22 -4.98
N ASP A 90 -3.15 17.60 -4.56
CA ASP A 90 -3.39 18.87 -3.87
C ASP A 90 -2.67 18.93 -2.52
N VAL A 91 -2.75 17.86 -1.71
CA VAL A 91 -1.98 17.76 -0.46
C VAL A 91 -0.48 17.83 -0.70
N ALA A 92 0.02 17.14 -1.73
CA ALA A 92 1.45 17.20 -2.07
C ALA A 92 1.89 18.61 -2.50
N LYS A 93 1.00 19.37 -3.16
CA LYS A 93 1.24 20.76 -3.52
C LYS A 93 1.27 21.65 -2.28
N GLU A 94 0.32 21.51 -1.37
CA GLU A 94 0.30 22.25 -0.09
C GLU A 94 1.57 22.03 0.73
N ILE A 95 2.06 20.78 0.80
CA ILE A 95 3.32 20.47 1.50
C ILE A 95 4.50 21.20 0.85
N LYS A 96 4.57 21.24 -0.48
CA LYS A 96 5.63 21.97 -1.20
C LYS A 96 5.54 23.47 -1.00
N ASP A 97 4.34 24.03 -1.02
CA ASP A 97 4.10 25.45 -0.80
C ASP A 97 4.44 25.87 0.64
N PHE A 98 4.31 24.95 1.61
CA PHE A 98 4.68 25.18 3.01
C PHE A 98 6.19 24.98 3.30
N ALA A 99 6.91 24.29 2.42
CA ALA A 99 8.34 23.98 2.62
C ALA A 99 9.24 25.21 2.86
N PRO A 100 9.07 26.36 2.18
CA PRO A 100 9.85 27.56 2.47
C PRO A 100 9.64 28.10 3.89
N VAL A 101 8.42 27.97 4.43
CA VAL A 101 8.10 28.39 5.80
C VAL A 101 8.82 27.50 6.81
N ALA A 102 8.76 26.17 6.61
CA ALA A 102 9.48 25.22 7.44
C ALA A 102 11.01 25.42 7.37
N LEU A 103 11.54 25.76 6.19
CA LEU A 103 12.96 26.08 6.02
C LEU A 103 13.35 27.35 6.78
N ASN A 104 12.53 28.39 6.77
CA ASN A 104 12.80 29.61 7.55
C ASN A 104 12.80 29.33 9.05
N LEU A 105 11.83 28.55 9.55
CA LEU A 105 11.83 28.11 10.95
C LEU A 105 13.12 27.36 11.31
N LEU A 106 13.62 26.48 10.44
CA LEU A 106 14.91 25.82 10.66
C LEU A 106 16.08 26.81 10.70
N LYS A 107 16.08 27.86 9.85
CA LYS A 107 17.11 28.91 9.89
C LYS A 107 17.08 29.66 11.22
N ASP A 108 15.90 30.01 11.72
CA ASP A 108 15.73 30.74 12.97
C ASP A 108 16.21 29.90 14.16
N ILE A 109 15.88 28.60 14.16
CA ILE A 109 16.38 27.64 15.16
C ILE A 109 17.91 27.56 15.12
N VAL A 110 18.51 27.47 13.92
CA VAL A 110 19.98 27.42 13.76
C VAL A 110 20.66 28.72 14.23
N LYS A 111 19.99 29.87 14.05
CA LYS A 111 20.47 31.17 14.51
C LYS A 111 20.25 31.42 16.01
N GLY A 112 19.50 30.56 16.69
CA GLY A 112 19.12 30.76 18.09
C GLY A 112 17.98 31.76 18.29
N GLU A 113 17.26 32.13 17.23
CA GLU A 113 16.15 33.10 17.21
C GLU A 113 14.77 32.40 17.33
N GLY A 114 14.77 31.08 17.57
CA GLY A 114 13.59 30.21 17.53
C GLY A 114 12.77 30.13 18.82
N ASP A 115 12.98 31.00 19.79
CA ASP A 115 12.20 31.00 21.05
C ASP A 115 10.79 31.54 20.80
N ALA A 116 9.86 30.65 20.48
CA ALA A 116 8.44 30.96 20.53
C ALA A 116 7.82 30.24 21.73
N GLU A 117 6.91 30.92 22.43
CA GLU A 117 6.08 30.30 23.47
C GLU A 117 5.38 29.05 22.92
N GLY A 118 5.67 27.88 23.50
CA GLY A 118 5.07 26.62 23.11
C GLY A 118 6.05 25.45 23.15
N ALA A 119 6.01 24.62 22.11
CA ALA A 119 6.81 23.41 21.99
C ALA A 119 8.33 23.68 22.03
N SER A 120 9.08 22.73 22.61
CA SER A 120 10.55 22.83 22.69
C SER A 120 11.20 23.01 21.31
N ILE A 121 12.33 23.72 21.27
CA ILE A 121 13.12 23.97 20.05
C ILE A 121 13.41 22.65 19.30
N GLY A 122 13.76 21.60 20.04
CA GLY A 122 14.03 20.28 19.48
C GLY A 122 12.82 19.65 18.78
N LEU A 123 11.62 19.78 19.36
CA LEU A 123 10.38 19.25 18.77
C LEU A 123 10.01 20.02 17.49
N ARG A 124 10.15 21.35 17.51
CA ARG A 124 9.89 22.22 16.35
C ARG A 124 10.87 21.95 15.22
N GLY A 125 12.15 21.81 15.53
CA GLY A 125 13.19 21.46 14.56
C GLY A 125 12.92 20.09 13.90
N LYS A 126 12.48 19.10 14.67
CA LYS A 126 12.11 17.78 14.15
C LYS A 126 10.95 17.88 13.14
N HIS A 127 9.84 18.52 13.50
CA HIS A 127 8.69 18.64 12.61
C HIS A 127 8.98 19.49 11.36
N ALA A 128 9.75 20.57 11.51
CA ALA A 128 10.14 21.40 10.37
C ALA A 128 11.03 20.63 9.39
N LYS A 129 11.97 19.82 9.91
CA LYS A 129 12.78 18.90 9.11
C LYS A 129 11.92 17.87 8.38
N ASP A 130 10.98 17.22 9.08
CA ASP A 130 10.07 16.23 8.47
C ASP A 130 9.26 16.83 7.31
N LEU A 131 8.81 18.09 7.41
CA LEU A 131 8.09 18.79 6.36
C LEU A 131 8.96 19.08 5.14
N VAL A 132 10.19 19.55 5.36
CA VAL A 132 11.18 19.80 4.28
C VAL A 132 11.57 18.51 3.58
N GLU A 133 11.76 17.42 4.33
CA GLU A 133 12.02 16.09 3.77
C GLU A 133 10.83 15.59 2.94
N LYS A 134 9.60 15.71 3.43
CA LYS A 134 8.38 15.34 2.68
C LYS A 134 8.17 16.17 1.41
N ALA A 135 8.64 17.42 1.39
CA ALA A 135 8.63 18.25 0.18
C ALA A 135 9.63 17.78 -0.90
N GLY A 136 10.48 16.80 -0.58
CA GLY A 136 11.43 16.16 -1.51
C GLY A 136 12.89 16.48 -1.23
N HIS A 137 13.20 17.24 -0.17
CA HIS A 137 14.57 17.59 0.20
C HIS A 137 15.19 16.56 1.16
N VAL A 138 15.11 15.27 0.82
CA VAL A 138 15.67 14.18 1.62
C VAL A 138 17.13 13.95 1.25
N ALA A 139 17.99 13.70 2.24
CA ALA A 139 19.35 13.25 1.99
C ALA A 139 19.33 11.88 1.29
N VAL A 140 20.17 11.72 0.26
CA VAL A 140 20.31 10.44 -0.44
C VAL A 140 20.81 9.39 0.54
N GLN A 141 19.94 8.45 0.94
CA GLN A 141 20.34 7.31 1.75
C GLN A 141 20.93 6.23 0.83
N LYS A 142 22.18 5.85 1.09
CA LYS A 142 22.79 4.70 0.41
C LYS A 142 22.26 3.43 1.06
N SER A 143 21.40 2.68 0.37
CA SER A 143 20.99 1.36 0.83
C SER A 143 22.11 0.36 0.58
N LEU A 144 22.73 -0.15 1.65
CA LEU A 144 23.61 -1.31 1.56
C LEU A 144 22.76 -2.58 1.69
N GLY A 145 22.53 -3.25 0.55
CA GLY A 145 21.94 -4.58 0.53
C GLY A 145 22.98 -5.61 0.95
N LEU A 146 23.02 -5.96 2.23
CA LEU A 146 23.87 -7.04 2.71
C LEU A 146 23.12 -8.37 2.52
N VAL A 147 23.54 -9.15 1.53
CA VAL A 147 23.08 -10.54 1.38
C VAL A 147 24.09 -11.43 2.10
N GLY A 148 23.70 -11.94 3.26
CA GLY A 148 24.49 -12.88 4.05
C GLY A 148 23.81 -14.24 4.11
N HIS A 149 24.57 -15.33 3.97
CA HIS A 149 24.11 -16.65 4.34
C HIS A 149 24.29 -16.80 5.85
N LEU A 150 23.18 -16.69 6.58
CA LEU A 150 23.16 -16.94 8.02
C LEU A 150 22.95 -18.44 8.25
N THR A 151 23.82 -19.04 9.06
CA THR A 151 23.60 -20.39 9.57
C THR A 151 22.59 -20.35 10.72
N SER A 152 22.02 -21.49 11.10
CA SER A 152 21.10 -21.58 12.24
C SER A 152 21.71 -21.04 13.53
N GLU A 153 23.02 -21.24 13.73
CA GLU A 153 23.78 -20.73 14.88
C GLU A 153 23.90 -19.19 14.87
N ASP A 154 24.05 -18.58 13.70
CA ASP A 154 24.11 -17.12 13.57
C ASP A 154 22.76 -16.48 13.90
N ILE A 155 21.66 -17.14 13.53
CA ILE A 155 20.30 -16.70 13.83
C ILE A 155 20.04 -16.71 15.34
N GLU A 156 20.51 -17.74 16.05
CA GLU A 156 20.38 -17.85 17.51
C GLU A 156 21.18 -16.76 18.23
N LYS A 157 22.43 -16.52 17.83
CA LYS A 157 23.25 -15.42 18.38
C LYS A 157 22.64 -14.04 18.15
N ILE A 158 22.00 -13.82 17.00
CA ILE A 158 21.30 -12.55 16.70
C ILE A 158 20.08 -12.38 17.62
N LYS A 159 19.32 -13.45 17.86
CA LYS A 159 18.18 -13.42 18.78
C LYS A 159 18.63 -13.11 20.21
N GLU A 160 19.63 -13.82 20.72
CA GLU A 160 20.15 -13.60 22.08
C GLU A 160 20.63 -12.16 22.29
N ARG A 161 21.33 -11.57 21.30
CA ARG A 161 21.75 -10.16 21.36
C ARG A 161 20.58 -9.19 21.40
N ALA A 162 19.53 -9.44 20.63
CA ALA A 162 18.35 -8.58 20.59
C ALA A 162 17.57 -8.63 21.92
N PHE A 163 17.44 -9.82 22.53
CA PHE A 163 16.76 -9.99 23.82
C PHE A 163 17.60 -9.48 25.00
N GLY A 164 18.91 -9.72 25.02
CA GLY A 164 19.79 -9.25 26.10
C GLY A 164 19.94 -7.73 26.17
N GLN A 165 19.68 -6.99 25.08
CA GLN A 165 19.64 -5.52 25.09
C GLN A 165 18.29 -4.96 25.55
N ALA A 166 17.22 -5.74 25.48
CA ALA A 166 15.90 -5.35 25.99
C ALA A 166 15.84 -5.42 27.53
N GLU A 167 16.77 -6.13 28.15
CA GLU A 167 16.81 -6.41 29.58
C GLU A 167 17.69 -5.45 30.40
N LYS A 168 18.23 -4.37 29.81
CA LYS A 168 18.85 -3.31 30.60
C LYS A 168 17.75 -2.65 31.46
N PRO A 169 17.73 -2.84 32.80
CA PRO A 169 16.71 -2.22 33.63
C PRO A 169 16.86 -0.70 33.54
N LEU A 170 15.72 -0.02 33.40
CA LEU A 170 15.63 1.44 33.51
C LEU A 170 16.27 1.86 34.84
N PRO A 171 17.08 2.94 34.88
CA PRO A 171 17.64 3.43 36.14
C PRO A 171 16.50 3.70 37.12
N GLU A 172 16.56 3.05 38.29
CA GLU A 172 15.57 3.16 39.35
C GLU A 172 15.31 4.64 39.66
N MET A 173 14.08 5.10 39.41
CA MET A 173 13.64 6.41 39.88
C MET A 173 13.61 6.37 41.40
N ALA A 174 14.54 7.10 42.02
CA ALA A 174 14.58 7.28 43.46
C ALA A 174 13.22 7.84 43.96
N PRO A 175 12.67 7.32 45.06
CA PRO A 175 11.43 7.85 45.62
C PRO A 175 11.67 9.28 46.13
N GLU A 176 10.90 10.22 45.61
CA GLU A 176 10.86 11.61 46.09
C GLU A 176 10.37 11.62 47.55
N ILE A 177 11.09 12.36 48.40
CA ILE A 177 10.76 12.69 49.79
C ILE A 177 9.83 13.89 49.80
#